data_AF-A0A7J9E1F8-F1
#
_entry.id   AF-A0A7J9E1F8-F1
#
_cell.length_a   1.000
_cell.length_b   1.000
_cell.length_c   1.000
_cell.angle_alpha   90.00
_cell.angle_beta   90.00
_cell.angle_gamma   90.00
#
_symmetry.space_group_name_H-M   'P 1'
#
loop_
_entity.id
_entity.type
_entity.pdbx_description
1 polymer ?
#
loop_
_entity_poly.entity_id
_entity_poly.type
_entity_poly.pdbx_seq_one_letter_code
_entity_poly.pdbx_strand_id
1 'polypeptide(L)'
;YTNCLGTLWTGNKRYLWIDLGAGPVDYGPALSGDGVLPRGEFHPLAAAHGRPKSEKTLLADLASLIYSAYQVLVVPPLRIPVHFENTLTVELIHIHASENVDSSGLDWNEIEKSFRNEANDGELLFGNQSLEFKRYSVNYEECSICSFAVSRSINSFTSRFLFDNYTLIVSEYLDSKRLHQILSDSAEEFRRVAGLPEEEFGSRVLPVYVFDLDYHTILLLDRYHQSIAFRDMVIAVRTRTAQTVSDYSCNGRHVFTRTRELQRPLVGSILQSMWGVSPTHLLWSPTHNSTLVDYTWSVGQTPFGPFSEVMSLSFVQKDAARRNFLLTSLNYSLTSAIDVLESIDAHGGDRNLLKQKQHVEFIQRWHLFRYKLDKAVSALSHFDFEMAFYYIKSSDHDLYAIHDLVYTASQEIEASLVCFKDPPFPWAALSFSAVGFLALSYVYAKRDKIFRNKRKQF
;
A
#
# COMPACT_ATOMS: atom_id res chain seq x y z
N TYR A 1 -26.80 -3.74 -24.08
CA TYR A 1 -25.37 -4.08 -23.97
C TYR A 1 -24.56 -2.82 -24.16
N THR A 2 -24.00 -2.29 -23.07
CA THR A 2 -23.15 -1.09 -23.09
C THR A 2 -21.71 -1.53 -22.86
N ASN A 3 -21.12 -2.21 -23.84
CA ASN A 3 -19.68 -2.44 -23.82
C ASN A 3 -19.02 -1.08 -23.98
N CYS A 4 -18.25 -0.66 -22.98
CA CYS A 4 -17.60 0.63 -23.06
C CYS A 4 -16.47 0.56 -24.09
N LEU A 5 -16.70 1.16 -25.26
CA LEU A 5 -15.69 1.25 -26.30
C LEU A 5 -14.70 2.34 -25.91
N GLY A 6 -13.43 1.96 -25.76
CA GLY A 6 -12.32 2.87 -25.52
C GLY A 6 -11.36 2.90 -26.71
N THR A 7 -10.44 3.85 -26.64
CA THR A 7 -9.33 4.08 -27.57
C THR A 7 -8.08 3.27 -27.20
N LEU A 8 -8.09 2.59 -26.05
CA LEU A 8 -6.95 1.89 -25.47
C LEU A 8 -7.31 0.43 -25.17
N TRP A 9 -6.36 -0.47 -25.43
CA TRP A 9 -6.46 -1.86 -25.02
C TRP A 9 -5.12 -2.41 -24.56
N THR A 10 -5.01 -2.75 -23.27
CA THR A 10 -3.87 -3.50 -22.70
C THR A 10 -4.00 -4.98 -23.00
N GLY A 11 -2.97 -5.59 -23.59
CA GLY A 11 -2.96 -7.02 -23.88
C GLY A 11 -2.68 -7.90 -22.66
N ASN A 12 -2.90 -9.20 -22.83
CA ASN A 12 -2.47 -10.23 -21.89
C ASN A 12 -0.93 -10.31 -21.79
N LYS A 13 -0.26 -10.22 -22.94
CA LYS A 13 1.20 -10.13 -23.06
C LYS A 13 1.61 -8.66 -23.19
N ARG A 14 2.92 -8.36 -23.14
CA ARG A 14 3.50 -7.00 -23.15
C ARG A 14 3.30 -6.26 -24.47
N TYR A 15 2.04 -5.95 -24.80
CA TYR A 15 1.64 -5.09 -25.90
C TYR A 15 0.41 -4.27 -25.49
N LEU A 16 0.28 -3.11 -26.13
CA LEU A 16 -0.83 -2.17 -25.94
C LEU A 16 -1.26 -1.69 -27.32
N TRP A 17 -2.56 -1.52 -27.51
CA TRP A 17 -3.12 -0.83 -28.66
C TRP A 17 -3.64 0.53 -28.22
N ILE A 18 -3.24 1.57 -28.96
CA ILE A 18 -3.79 2.93 -28.84
C ILE A 18 -4.31 3.33 -30.21
N ASP A 19 -5.62 3.48 -30.33
CA ASP A 19 -6.24 4.01 -31.53
C ASP A 19 -6.42 5.52 -31.39
N LEU A 20 -5.53 6.27 -32.05
CA LEU A 20 -5.53 7.73 -32.07
C LEU A 20 -6.63 8.32 -32.99
N GLY A 21 -7.22 7.49 -33.86
CA GLY A 21 -8.32 7.86 -34.75
C GLY A 21 -9.69 7.53 -34.18
N ALA A 22 -9.76 6.66 -33.17
CA ALA A 22 -10.99 6.35 -32.46
C ALA A 22 -11.45 7.56 -31.63
N GLY A 23 -12.68 8.02 -31.86
CA GLY A 23 -13.27 9.08 -31.06
C GLY A 23 -14.47 9.78 -31.70
N PRO A 24 -15.16 10.64 -30.93
CA PRO A 24 -14.88 10.95 -29.52
C PRO A 24 -15.38 9.87 -28.56
N VAL A 25 -14.52 9.43 -27.64
CA VAL A 25 -14.90 8.60 -26.48
C VAL A 25 -15.24 9.49 -25.29
N ASP A 26 -16.12 9.01 -24.42
CA ASP A 26 -16.63 9.77 -23.28
C ASP A 26 -17.02 8.81 -22.17
N TYR A 27 -16.23 8.70 -21.12
CA TYR A 27 -16.55 7.78 -20.02
C TYR A 27 -16.03 8.29 -18.69
N GLY A 28 -16.78 7.99 -17.63
CA GLY A 28 -16.48 8.46 -16.28
C GLY A 28 -17.74 8.54 -15.41
N PRO A 29 -17.65 9.19 -14.24
CA PRO A 29 -18.82 9.51 -13.42
C PRO A 29 -19.83 10.36 -14.21
N ALA A 30 -21.11 9.99 -14.18
CA ALA A 30 -22.18 10.63 -14.95
C ALA A 30 -22.71 11.91 -14.29
N LEU A 31 -22.70 11.97 -12.95
CA LEU A 31 -23.28 13.07 -12.17
C LEU A 31 -22.21 13.93 -11.50
N SER A 32 -21.33 13.30 -10.72
CA SER A 32 -20.30 13.97 -9.95
C SER A 32 -19.16 13.00 -9.66
N GLY A 33 -17.92 13.45 -9.81
CA GLY A 33 -16.73 12.68 -9.48
C GLY A 33 -15.55 13.13 -10.34
N ASP A 34 -14.36 12.68 -9.96
CA ASP A 34 -13.13 12.97 -10.67
C ASP A 34 -12.82 11.91 -11.73
N GLY A 35 -11.87 12.20 -12.60
CA GLY A 35 -11.34 11.25 -13.58
C GLY A 35 -12.23 11.00 -14.80
N VAL A 36 -13.28 11.81 -15.01
CA VAL A 36 -14.07 11.77 -16.24
C VAL A 36 -13.17 12.05 -17.44
N LEU A 37 -13.31 11.23 -18.48
CA LEU A 37 -12.71 11.48 -19.77
C LEU A 37 -13.80 12.05 -20.70
N PRO A 38 -13.86 13.37 -20.90
CA PRO A 38 -14.95 13.97 -21.67
C PRO A 38 -14.73 13.86 -23.19
N ARG A 39 -15.81 14.06 -23.94
CA ARG A 39 -15.80 13.97 -25.41
C ARG A 39 -14.73 14.86 -26.04
N GLY A 40 -13.83 14.23 -26.79
CA GLY A 40 -12.81 14.94 -27.57
C GLY A 40 -11.58 15.35 -26.76
N GLU A 41 -11.51 14.96 -25.48
CA GLU A 41 -10.36 15.20 -24.61
C GLU A 41 -9.49 13.94 -24.39
N PHE A 42 -9.60 12.94 -25.27
CA PHE A 42 -8.65 11.82 -25.26
C PHE A 42 -7.31 12.24 -25.88
N HIS A 43 -6.21 11.94 -25.19
CA HIS A 43 -4.88 12.34 -25.65
C HIS A 43 -4.42 11.57 -26.91
N PRO A 44 -3.81 12.25 -27.89
CA PRO A 44 -3.61 13.71 -27.98
C PRO A 44 -4.91 14.46 -28.35
N LEU A 45 -5.14 15.63 -27.73
CA LEU A 45 -6.39 16.40 -27.75
C LEU A 45 -6.69 17.03 -29.13
N ALA A 46 -6.95 16.19 -30.14
CA ALA A 46 -7.15 16.63 -31.51
C ALA A 46 -8.30 17.64 -31.68
N ALA A 47 -9.28 17.64 -30.75
CA ALA A 47 -10.44 18.52 -30.74
C ALA A 47 -10.21 19.85 -29.99
N ALA A 48 -9.33 19.89 -28.97
CA ALA A 48 -9.08 21.09 -28.15
C ALA A 48 -8.02 22.03 -28.74
N HIS A 49 -7.19 21.53 -29.66
CA HIS A 49 -6.32 22.39 -30.45
C HIS A 49 -7.16 23.18 -31.45
N GLY A 50 -7.61 24.37 -31.02
CA GLY A 50 -8.26 25.35 -31.90
C GLY A 50 -7.43 25.62 -33.16
N ARG A 51 -8.03 26.27 -34.17
CA ARG A 51 -7.28 26.66 -35.37
C ARG A 51 -6.63 28.04 -35.17
N PRO A 52 -5.30 28.20 -35.34
CA PRO A 52 -4.32 27.16 -35.68
C PRO A 52 -3.92 26.30 -34.49
N LYS A 53 -3.65 25.01 -34.74
CA LYS A 53 -3.26 24.06 -33.70
C LYS A 53 -1.95 24.51 -33.05
N SER A 54 -1.98 24.75 -31.76
CA SER A 54 -0.79 25.06 -30.96
C SER A 54 0.10 23.81 -30.87
N GLU A 55 1.27 23.85 -31.53
CA GLU A 55 2.27 22.77 -31.44
C GLU A 55 2.69 22.50 -29.99
N LYS A 56 2.78 23.55 -29.17
CA LYS A 56 3.13 23.44 -27.74
C LYS A 56 2.09 22.65 -26.94
N THR A 57 0.81 22.84 -27.24
CA THR A 57 -0.28 22.13 -26.55
C THR A 57 -0.27 20.65 -26.93
N LEU A 58 -0.04 20.33 -28.22
CA LEU A 58 0.08 18.94 -28.67
C LEU A 58 1.26 18.22 -27.98
N LEU A 59 2.41 18.89 -27.86
CA LEU A 59 3.56 18.35 -27.15
C LEU A 59 3.27 18.12 -25.66
N ALA A 60 2.56 19.05 -25.00
CA ALA A 60 2.16 18.91 -23.61
C ALA A 60 1.21 17.70 -23.41
N ASP A 61 0.25 17.51 -24.32
CA ASP A 61 -0.70 16.40 -24.26
C ASP A 61 -0.02 15.05 -24.48
N LEU A 62 0.90 14.98 -25.44
CA LEU A 62 1.68 13.77 -25.67
C LEU A 62 2.58 13.45 -24.47
N ALA A 63 3.21 14.47 -23.88
CA ALA A 63 4.02 14.30 -22.68
C ALA A 63 3.17 13.81 -21.49
N SER A 64 1.96 14.35 -21.33
CA SER A 64 1.00 13.91 -20.30
C SER A 64 0.57 12.45 -20.51
N LEU A 65 0.27 12.05 -21.75
CA LEU A 65 -0.07 10.67 -22.09
C LEU A 65 1.09 9.70 -21.78
N ILE A 66 2.32 10.06 -22.16
CA ILE A 66 3.51 9.24 -21.87
C ILE A 66 3.73 9.13 -20.36
N TYR A 67 3.56 10.23 -19.62
CA TYR A 67 3.69 10.23 -18.17
C TYR A 67 2.64 9.34 -17.48
N SER A 68 1.36 9.49 -17.87
CA SER A 68 0.27 8.66 -17.38
C SER A 68 0.48 7.18 -17.73
N ALA A 69 0.91 6.88 -18.96
CA ALA A 69 1.26 5.53 -19.39
C ALA A 69 2.39 4.93 -18.55
N TYR A 70 3.43 5.70 -18.24
CA TYR A 70 4.52 5.25 -17.36
C TYR A 70 4.01 4.92 -15.96
N GLN A 71 3.17 5.79 -15.38
CA GLN A 71 2.61 5.59 -14.04
C GLN A 71 1.71 4.35 -13.95
N VAL A 72 0.88 4.08 -14.95
CA VAL A 72 -0.03 2.92 -14.91
C VAL A 72 0.63 1.64 -15.39
N LEU A 73 1.36 1.68 -16.51
CA LEU A 73 1.80 0.47 -17.21
C LEU A 73 3.14 -0.05 -16.68
N VAL A 74 4.02 0.82 -16.18
CA VAL A 74 5.39 0.45 -15.77
C VAL A 74 5.53 0.46 -14.26
N VAL A 75 5.04 1.51 -13.60
CA VAL A 75 5.24 1.74 -12.17
C VAL A 75 3.91 1.98 -11.45
N PRO A 76 2.91 1.07 -11.56
CA PRO A 76 1.64 1.24 -10.86
C PRO A 76 1.86 1.32 -9.34
N PRO A 77 0.99 2.06 -8.63
CA PRO A 77 1.14 2.23 -7.19
C PRO A 77 0.88 0.92 -6.44
N LEU A 78 1.57 0.76 -5.31
CA LEU A 78 1.35 -0.34 -4.37
C LEU A 78 0.23 0.06 -3.41
N ARG A 79 -0.90 -0.69 -3.40
CA ARG A 79 -2.04 -0.38 -2.52
C ARG A 79 -1.82 -0.89 -1.09
N ILE A 80 -1.32 -2.11 -0.97
CA ILE A 80 -1.19 -2.85 0.29
C ILE A 80 0.20 -3.51 0.29
N PRO A 81 0.97 -3.44 1.40
CA PRO A 81 2.24 -4.14 1.50
C PRO A 81 2.01 -5.66 1.43
N VAL A 82 2.86 -6.35 0.66
CA VAL A 82 2.75 -7.79 0.39
C VAL A 82 4.08 -8.48 0.70
N HIS A 83 4.04 -9.44 1.62
CA HIS A 83 5.20 -10.23 2.02
C HIS A 83 5.29 -11.55 1.26
N PHE A 84 6.49 -12.13 1.25
CA PHE A 84 6.75 -13.42 0.61
C PHE A 84 6.25 -14.52 1.53
N GLU A 85 5.43 -15.41 1.00
CA GLU A 85 5.18 -16.71 1.62
C GLU A 85 5.33 -17.79 0.56
N ASN A 86 5.76 -18.98 0.99
CA ASN A 86 5.94 -20.11 0.07
C ASN A 86 4.60 -20.63 -0.43
N THR A 87 3.59 -20.66 0.44
CA THR A 87 2.27 -21.17 0.14
C THR A 87 1.25 -20.04 0.25
N LEU A 88 0.50 -19.84 -0.83
CA LEU A 88 -0.54 -18.83 -0.97
C LEU A 88 -1.88 -19.55 -1.04
N THR A 89 -2.76 -19.33 -0.06
CA THR A 89 -4.07 -20.01 0.02
C THR A 89 -5.19 -18.99 -0.02
N VAL A 90 -6.09 -19.12 -0.98
CA VAL A 90 -7.32 -18.33 -1.07
C VAL A 90 -8.50 -19.18 -0.59
N GLU A 91 -9.14 -18.76 0.49
CA GLU A 91 -10.31 -19.44 1.06
C GLU A 91 -11.59 -18.75 0.56
N LEU A 92 -12.31 -19.39 -0.37
CA LEU A 92 -13.57 -18.91 -0.91
C LEU A 92 -14.72 -19.36 0.00
N ILE A 93 -15.25 -18.44 0.79
CA ILE A 93 -16.29 -18.71 1.79
C ILE A 93 -17.62 -18.18 1.24
N HIS A 94 -18.47 -19.09 0.79
CA HIS A 94 -19.80 -18.77 0.29
C HIS A 94 -20.82 -18.79 1.42
N ILE A 95 -21.34 -17.62 1.78
CA ILE A 95 -22.40 -17.48 2.78
C ILE A 95 -23.73 -17.38 2.02
N HIS A 96 -24.50 -18.46 1.98
CA HIS A 96 -25.73 -18.56 1.18
C HIS A 96 -26.98 -18.55 2.06
N ALA A 97 -28.02 -17.86 1.62
CA ALA A 97 -29.29 -17.74 2.35
C ALA A 97 -30.29 -18.88 2.08
N SER A 98 -30.16 -19.60 0.96
CA SER A 98 -31.06 -20.71 0.61
C SER A 98 -30.30 -21.98 0.25
N GLU A 99 -30.91 -23.15 0.45
CA GLU A 99 -30.35 -24.45 0.04
C GLU A 99 -30.21 -24.56 -1.49
N ASN A 100 -31.11 -23.93 -2.25
CA ASN A 100 -31.01 -23.81 -3.70
C ASN A 100 -30.04 -22.68 -4.06
N VAL A 101 -28.75 -23.00 -4.11
CA VAL A 101 -27.70 -22.06 -4.47
C VAL A 101 -27.77 -21.77 -5.97
N ASP A 102 -28.22 -20.57 -6.34
CA ASP A 102 -28.09 -20.11 -7.72
C ASP A 102 -26.63 -19.78 -8.03
N SER A 103 -26.00 -20.62 -8.85
CA SER A 103 -24.61 -20.45 -9.28
C SER A 103 -24.44 -19.40 -10.39
N SER A 104 -25.53 -18.82 -10.90
CA SER A 104 -25.44 -17.79 -11.95
C SER A 104 -24.61 -16.59 -11.48
N GLY A 105 -23.58 -16.25 -12.26
CA GLY A 105 -22.66 -15.14 -11.97
C GLY A 105 -21.61 -15.40 -10.89
N LEU A 106 -21.51 -16.63 -10.37
CA LEU A 106 -20.51 -17.04 -9.36
C LEU A 106 -19.97 -18.45 -9.67
N ASP A 107 -19.22 -18.60 -10.76
CA ASP A 107 -18.44 -19.82 -11.02
C ASP A 107 -17.05 -19.70 -10.40
N TRP A 108 -16.83 -20.46 -9.33
CA TRP A 108 -15.55 -20.57 -8.63
C TRP A 108 -14.42 -21.12 -9.51
N ASN A 109 -14.74 -21.99 -10.46
CA ASN A 109 -13.74 -22.57 -11.37
C ASN A 109 -13.18 -21.51 -12.32
N GLU A 110 -13.99 -20.55 -12.78
CA GLU A 110 -13.54 -19.47 -13.65
C GLU A 110 -12.64 -18.47 -12.92
N ILE A 111 -12.96 -18.16 -11.66
CA ILE A 111 -12.13 -17.32 -10.79
C ILE A 111 -10.78 -18.00 -10.57
N GLU A 112 -10.77 -19.28 -10.17
CA GLU A 112 -9.57 -20.07 -9.94
C GLU A 112 -8.72 -20.20 -11.21
N LYS A 113 -9.36 -20.48 -12.36
CA LYS A 113 -8.69 -20.58 -13.66
C LYS A 113 -7.99 -19.28 -14.06
N SER A 114 -8.58 -18.13 -13.75
CA SER A 114 -7.98 -16.81 -14.05
C SER A 114 -6.63 -16.61 -13.36
N PHE A 115 -6.40 -17.20 -12.18
CA PHE A 115 -5.11 -17.12 -11.49
C PHE A 115 -4.19 -18.31 -11.81
N ARG A 116 -4.74 -19.53 -11.88
CA ARG A 116 -3.94 -20.74 -12.14
C ARG A 116 -3.26 -20.72 -13.51
N ASN A 117 -3.93 -20.20 -14.53
CA ASN A 117 -3.30 -20.09 -15.85
C ASN A 117 -2.05 -19.20 -15.81
N GLU A 118 -2.15 -18.04 -15.16
CA GLU A 118 -1.04 -17.08 -15.08
C GLU A 118 0.05 -17.55 -14.09
N ALA A 119 -0.31 -18.34 -13.09
CA ALA A 119 0.64 -19.01 -12.20
C ALA A 119 1.43 -20.10 -12.93
N ASN A 120 0.76 -20.95 -13.72
CA ASN A 120 1.37 -22.04 -14.48
C ASN A 120 2.27 -21.52 -15.62
N ASP A 121 1.90 -20.40 -16.23
CA ASP A 121 2.72 -19.72 -17.23
C ASP A 121 3.97 -19.06 -16.61
N GLY A 122 4.11 -19.09 -15.29
CA GLY A 122 5.23 -18.46 -14.59
C GLY A 122 5.22 -16.94 -14.78
N GLU A 123 4.05 -16.31 -14.75
CA GLU A 123 3.89 -14.85 -14.87
C GLU A 123 3.39 -14.18 -13.58
N LEU A 124 2.83 -14.94 -12.63
CA LEU A 124 2.26 -14.41 -11.37
C LEU A 124 3.06 -14.77 -10.10
N LEU A 125 3.55 -16.01 -9.99
CA LEU A 125 4.24 -16.53 -8.79
C LEU A 125 5.77 -16.40 -8.91
N PHE A 126 6.49 -16.46 -7.79
CA PHE A 126 7.96 -16.49 -7.74
C PHE A 126 8.50 -17.88 -7.44
N GLY A 127 9.50 -18.34 -8.19
CA GLY A 127 10.23 -19.58 -7.90
C GLY A 127 9.33 -20.79 -7.59
N ASN A 128 9.44 -21.30 -6.35
CA ASN A 128 8.71 -22.48 -5.88
C ASN A 128 7.40 -22.15 -5.13
N GLN A 129 6.87 -20.93 -5.25
CA GLN A 129 5.60 -20.58 -4.61
C GLN A 129 4.45 -21.46 -5.13
N SER A 130 3.57 -21.90 -4.24
CA SER A 130 2.34 -22.60 -4.59
C SER A 130 1.10 -21.73 -4.36
N LEU A 131 0.09 -21.89 -5.21
CA LEU A 131 -1.21 -21.24 -5.09
C LEU A 131 -2.32 -22.28 -4.98
N GLU A 132 -3.07 -22.20 -3.89
CA GLU A 132 -4.14 -23.11 -3.53
C GLU A 132 -5.46 -22.36 -3.34
N PHE A 133 -6.56 -22.98 -3.78
CA PHE A 133 -7.90 -22.47 -3.57
C PHE A 133 -8.68 -23.49 -2.74
N LYS A 134 -9.16 -23.07 -1.57
CA LYS A 134 -10.04 -23.86 -0.71
C LYS A 134 -11.44 -23.26 -0.77
N ARG A 135 -12.47 -24.11 -0.78
CA ARG A 135 -13.88 -23.66 -0.94
C ARG A 135 -14.68 -24.13 0.26
N TYR A 136 -15.49 -23.22 0.80
CA TYR A 136 -16.33 -23.45 1.96
C TYR A 136 -17.72 -22.89 1.72
N SER A 137 -18.72 -23.56 2.27
CA SER A 137 -20.12 -23.16 2.20
C SER A 137 -20.65 -23.01 3.61
N VAL A 138 -21.29 -21.87 3.89
CA VAL A 138 -21.86 -21.54 5.20
C VAL A 138 -23.31 -21.11 4.99
N ASN A 139 -24.22 -21.72 5.73
CA ASN A 139 -25.61 -21.31 5.73
C ASN A 139 -25.76 -20.00 6.52
N TYR A 140 -26.33 -18.97 5.88
CA TYR A 140 -26.54 -17.65 6.50
C TYR A 140 -27.45 -17.72 7.72
N GLU A 141 -28.45 -18.61 7.73
CA GLU A 141 -29.40 -18.75 8.86
C GLU A 141 -28.75 -19.39 10.09
N GLU A 142 -27.80 -20.30 9.89
CA GLU A 142 -27.07 -20.97 10.96
C GLU A 142 -25.92 -20.10 11.51
N CYS A 143 -25.45 -19.15 10.70
CA CYS A 143 -24.36 -18.25 11.06
C CYS A 143 -24.88 -16.98 11.76
N SER A 144 -25.00 -17.04 13.09
CA SER A 144 -25.39 -15.89 13.93
C SER A 144 -24.46 -14.67 13.76
N ILE A 145 -23.17 -14.91 13.53
CA ILE A 145 -22.18 -13.86 13.26
C ILE A 145 -22.46 -13.19 11.91
N CYS A 146 -22.78 -13.96 10.87
CA CYS A 146 -23.06 -13.45 9.53
C CYS A 146 -24.30 -12.54 9.54
N SER A 147 -25.36 -12.99 10.19
CA SER A 147 -26.61 -12.22 10.31
C SER A 147 -26.42 -10.96 11.15
N PHE A 148 -25.68 -11.05 12.26
CA PHE A 148 -25.29 -9.88 13.04
C PHE A 148 -24.44 -8.89 12.25
N ALA A 149 -23.44 -9.38 11.52
CA ALA A 149 -22.50 -8.56 10.77
C ALA A 149 -23.20 -7.77 9.65
N VAL A 150 -24.09 -8.43 8.89
CA VAL A 150 -24.89 -7.78 7.84
C VAL A 150 -25.85 -6.78 8.45
N SER A 151 -26.70 -7.19 9.40
CA SER A 151 -27.71 -6.30 9.99
C SER A 151 -27.12 -5.07 10.66
N ARG A 152 -25.95 -5.20 11.31
CA ARG A 152 -25.27 -4.08 11.97
C ARG A 152 -24.51 -3.17 11.00
N SER A 153 -24.25 -3.63 9.78
CA SER A 153 -23.52 -2.87 8.76
C SER A 153 -24.43 -2.22 7.72
N ILE A 154 -25.75 -2.47 7.74
CA ILE A 154 -26.70 -1.78 6.88
C ILE A 154 -26.84 -0.33 7.33
N ASN A 155 -26.60 0.59 6.39
CA ASN A 155 -26.81 2.01 6.54
C ASN A 155 -27.67 2.53 5.39
N SER A 156 -28.37 3.64 5.62
CA SER A 156 -29.19 4.31 4.61
C SER A 156 -28.51 5.58 4.10
N PHE A 157 -28.54 5.80 2.80
CA PHE A 157 -28.12 7.04 2.14
C PHE A 157 -29.29 7.65 1.39
N THR A 158 -29.41 8.98 1.41
CA THR A 158 -30.44 9.71 0.66
C THR A 158 -29.79 10.42 -0.53
N SER A 159 -30.13 10.00 -1.74
CA SER A 159 -29.75 10.66 -2.98
C SER A 159 -30.81 11.67 -3.42
N ARG A 160 -30.36 12.76 -4.06
CA ARG A 160 -31.23 13.78 -4.64
C ARG A 160 -31.24 13.59 -6.15
N PHE A 161 -32.38 13.22 -6.71
CA PHE A 161 -32.56 13.15 -8.15
C PHE A 161 -33.36 14.36 -8.63
N LEU A 162 -32.87 15.00 -9.69
CA LEU A 162 -33.59 16.04 -10.41
C LEU A 162 -34.16 15.40 -11.69
N PHE A 163 -35.43 14.98 -11.63
CA PHE A 163 -36.20 14.70 -12.83
C PHE A 163 -36.83 16.04 -13.28
N ASP A 164 -38.13 16.23 -13.08
CA ASP A 164 -38.80 17.54 -13.25
C ASP A 164 -38.91 18.33 -11.92
N ASN A 165 -38.88 17.63 -10.78
CA ASN A 165 -38.84 18.17 -9.43
C ASN A 165 -37.78 17.40 -8.61
N TYR A 166 -37.25 18.01 -7.54
CA TYR A 166 -36.33 17.32 -6.64
C TYR A 166 -37.04 16.17 -5.91
N THR A 167 -36.66 14.94 -6.22
CA THR A 167 -37.09 13.74 -5.48
C THR A 167 -35.94 13.22 -4.62
N LEU A 168 -36.27 12.86 -3.38
CA LEU A 168 -35.35 12.20 -2.46
C LEU A 168 -35.58 10.69 -2.55
N ILE A 169 -34.55 9.94 -2.92
CA ILE A 169 -34.59 8.48 -2.91
C ILE A 169 -33.69 8.00 -1.78
N VAL A 170 -34.25 7.21 -0.88
CA VAL A 170 -33.48 6.55 0.19
C VAL A 170 -33.08 5.17 -0.30
N SER A 171 -31.78 4.88 -0.25
CA SER A 171 -31.21 3.60 -0.63
C SER A 171 -30.34 3.06 0.49
N GLU A 172 -30.41 1.75 0.71
CA GLU A 172 -29.60 1.07 1.71
C GLU A 172 -28.29 0.59 1.09
N TYR A 173 -27.23 0.54 1.90
CA TYR A 173 -25.93 0.01 1.51
C TYR A 173 -25.26 -0.66 2.71
N LEU A 174 -24.25 -1.49 2.45
CA LEU A 174 -23.45 -2.11 3.50
C LEU A 174 -22.16 -1.33 3.70
N ASP A 175 -21.91 -0.90 4.95
CA ASP A 175 -20.64 -0.29 5.34
C ASP A 175 -19.56 -1.36 5.40
N SER A 176 -18.60 -1.27 4.48
CA SER A 176 -17.56 -2.28 4.34
C SER A 176 -16.58 -2.30 5.51
N LYS A 177 -16.29 -1.14 6.12
CA LYS A 177 -15.37 -1.02 7.25
C LYS A 177 -15.99 -1.63 8.49
N ARG A 178 -17.29 -1.40 8.69
CA ARG A 178 -18.02 -1.99 9.81
C ARG A 178 -18.10 -3.51 9.69
N LEU A 179 -18.38 -3.99 8.47
CA LEU A 179 -18.44 -5.42 8.18
C LEU A 179 -17.07 -6.10 8.37
N HIS A 180 -16.00 -5.46 7.88
CA HIS A 180 -14.60 -5.89 8.10
C HIS A 180 -14.26 -5.97 9.58
N GLN A 181 -14.56 -4.92 10.36
CA GLN A 181 -14.29 -4.90 11.79
C GLN A 181 -14.99 -6.06 12.51
N ILE A 182 -16.28 -6.28 12.26
CA ILE A 182 -17.04 -7.35 12.93
C ILE A 182 -16.45 -8.72 12.58
N LEU A 183 -16.15 -8.97 11.30
CA LEU A 183 -15.59 -10.25 10.86
C LEU A 183 -14.19 -10.49 11.43
N SER A 184 -13.37 -9.45 11.51
CA SER A 184 -12.02 -9.50 12.10
C SER A 184 -12.09 -9.79 13.61
N ASP A 185 -12.96 -9.08 14.34
CA ASP A 185 -13.14 -9.26 15.78
C ASP A 185 -13.70 -10.66 16.13
N SER A 186 -14.46 -11.27 15.22
CA SER A 186 -15.09 -12.59 15.42
C SER A 186 -14.46 -13.74 14.64
N ALA A 187 -13.25 -13.56 14.09
CA ALA A 187 -12.66 -14.50 13.13
C ALA A 187 -12.55 -15.94 13.66
N GLU A 188 -12.11 -16.12 14.91
CA GLU A 188 -11.97 -17.45 15.53
C GLU A 188 -13.33 -18.14 15.73
N GLU A 189 -14.32 -17.43 16.28
CA GLU A 189 -15.66 -17.98 16.49
C GLU A 189 -16.35 -18.26 15.14
N PHE A 190 -16.13 -17.41 14.14
CA PHE A 190 -16.62 -17.65 12.78
C PHE A 190 -16.05 -18.96 12.23
N ARG A 191 -14.73 -19.16 12.30
CA ARG A 191 -14.08 -20.41 11.85
C ARG A 191 -14.68 -21.63 12.57
N ARG A 192 -14.94 -21.52 13.89
CA ARG A 192 -15.55 -22.60 14.67
C ARG A 192 -16.98 -22.92 14.23
N VAL A 193 -17.81 -21.89 14.06
CA VAL A 193 -19.23 -22.05 13.65
C VAL A 193 -19.33 -22.55 12.21
N ALA A 194 -18.45 -22.08 11.33
CA ALA A 194 -18.40 -22.47 9.92
C ALA A 194 -17.68 -23.81 9.69
N GLY A 195 -17.14 -24.46 10.73
CA GLY A 195 -16.42 -25.74 10.62
C GLY A 195 -15.14 -25.65 9.78
N LEU A 196 -14.50 -24.48 9.76
CA LEU A 196 -13.26 -24.24 9.00
C LEU A 196 -12.05 -24.79 9.76
N PRO A 197 -11.05 -25.35 9.07
CA PRO A 197 -9.81 -25.77 9.72
C PRO A 197 -9.05 -24.56 10.29
N GLU A 198 -8.23 -24.83 11.31
CA GLU A 198 -7.28 -23.84 11.83
C GLU A 198 -6.26 -23.48 10.74
N GLU A 199 -5.76 -22.24 10.80
CA GLU A 199 -4.79 -21.73 9.84
C GLU A 199 -3.47 -22.50 9.94
N GLU A 200 -2.94 -22.93 8.78
CA GLU A 200 -1.66 -23.60 8.71
C GLU A 200 -0.52 -22.59 8.89
N PHE A 201 0.34 -22.82 9.89
CA PHE A 201 1.52 -21.99 10.14
C PHE A 201 2.46 -21.95 8.92
N GLY A 202 2.86 -20.74 8.52
CA GLY A 202 3.79 -20.52 7.39
C GLY A 202 3.12 -20.46 6.01
N SER A 203 1.79 -20.30 5.97
CA SER A 203 1.03 -20.04 4.75
C SER A 203 0.34 -18.68 4.82
N ARG A 204 0.27 -17.97 3.68
CA ARG A 204 -0.56 -16.76 3.59
C ARG A 204 -1.98 -17.17 3.22
N VAL A 205 -2.88 -17.10 4.19
CA VAL A 205 -4.31 -17.37 4.00
C VAL A 205 -5.06 -16.06 3.72
N LEU A 206 -5.81 -16.00 2.63
CA LEU A 206 -6.70 -14.89 2.30
C LEU A 206 -8.16 -15.38 2.30
N PRO A 207 -8.95 -15.09 3.34
CA PRO A 207 -10.38 -15.35 3.35
C PRO A 207 -11.14 -14.38 2.43
N VAL A 208 -12.00 -14.95 1.60
CA VAL A 208 -12.88 -14.25 0.66
C VAL A 208 -14.32 -14.56 1.04
N TYR A 209 -14.94 -13.63 1.77
CA TYR A 209 -16.32 -13.74 2.21
C TYR A 209 -17.27 -13.28 1.10
N VAL A 210 -18.13 -14.17 0.64
CA VAL A 210 -19.16 -13.86 -0.36
C VAL A 210 -20.53 -14.00 0.28
N PHE A 211 -21.14 -12.85 0.61
CA PHE A 211 -22.49 -12.77 1.14
C PHE A 211 -23.51 -12.80 0.00
N ASP A 212 -24.16 -13.94 -0.14
CA ASP A 212 -25.24 -14.18 -1.09
C ASP A 212 -26.59 -14.05 -0.39
N LEU A 213 -27.09 -12.82 -0.35
CA LEU A 213 -28.24 -12.43 0.44
C LEU A 213 -29.54 -12.56 -0.35
N ASP A 214 -30.57 -13.13 0.28
CA ASP A 214 -31.89 -13.29 -0.35
C ASP A 214 -32.75 -12.01 -0.33
N TYR A 215 -32.11 -10.84 -0.38
CA TYR A 215 -32.79 -9.55 -0.37
C TYR A 215 -33.17 -9.10 -1.78
N HIS A 216 -34.38 -8.56 -1.91
CA HIS A 216 -34.86 -7.93 -3.15
C HIS A 216 -34.35 -6.49 -3.32
N THR A 217 -33.97 -5.83 -2.21
CA THR A 217 -33.27 -4.55 -2.25
C THR A 217 -31.83 -4.74 -2.70
N ILE A 218 -31.31 -3.82 -3.51
CA ILE A 218 -29.92 -3.84 -3.93
C ILE A 218 -29.06 -3.35 -2.77
N LEU A 219 -28.22 -4.22 -2.23
CA LEU A 219 -27.20 -3.87 -1.25
C LEU A 219 -25.82 -3.96 -1.90
N LEU A 220 -25.15 -2.82 -2.00
CA LEU A 220 -23.76 -2.71 -2.43
C LEU A 220 -22.89 -2.27 -1.26
N LEU A 221 -21.60 -2.62 -1.31
CA LEU A 221 -20.61 -2.16 -0.36
C LEU A 221 -20.27 -0.69 -0.65
N ASP A 222 -20.40 0.16 0.38
CA ASP A 222 -20.14 1.59 0.31
C ASP A 222 -20.86 2.29 -0.86
N ARG A 223 -22.08 1.81 -1.19
CA ARG A 223 -22.97 2.25 -2.27
C ARG A 223 -22.57 1.86 -3.69
N TYR A 224 -21.30 1.58 -3.96
CA TYR A 224 -20.79 1.44 -5.33
C TYR A 224 -20.18 0.08 -5.66
N HIS A 225 -19.69 -0.65 -4.67
CA HIS A 225 -18.83 -1.80 -4.88
C HIS A 225 -19.58 -3.11 -4.66
N GLN A 226 -19.36 -4.09 -5.53
CA GLN A 226 -19.79 -5.47 -5.29
C GLN A 226 -18.80 -6.22 -4.40
N SER A 227 -17.51 -5.85 -4.47
CA SER A 227 -16.44 -6.43 -3.67
C SER A 227 -15.43 -5.38 -3.25
N ILE A 228 -14.90 -5.52 -2.04
CA ILE A 228 -13.87 -4.65 -1.47
C ILE A 228 -12.73 -5.52 -0.94
N ALA A 229 -11.52 -5.06 -1.22
CA ALA A 229 -10.28 -5.68 -0.79
C ALA A 229 -9.72 -4.95 0.43
N PHE A 230 -9.55 -5.69 1.54
CA PHE A 230 -8.80 -5.27 2.72
C PHE A 230 -7.43 -5.95 2.72
N ARG A 231 -6.57 -5.63 3.70
CA ARG A 231 -5.22 -6.22 3.79
C ARG A 231 -5.26 -7.72 4.09
N ASP A 232 -6.25 -8.11 4.88
CA ASP A 232 -6.41 -9.40 5.54
C ASP A 232 -7.59 -10.21 5.00
N MET A 233 -8.54 -9.60 4.31
CA MET A 233 -9.69 -10.31 3.74
C MET A 233 -10.28 -9.61 2.52
N VAL A 234 -11.11 -10.33 1.77
CA VAL A 234 -11.98 -9.78 0.73
C VAL A 234 -13.42 -9.99 1.14
N ILE A 235 -14.25 -8.96 0.96
CA ILE A 235 -15.69 -9.03 1.23
C ILE A 235 -16.42 -8.71 -0.06
N ALA A 236 -17.35 -9.57 -0.46
CA ALA A 236 -18.23 -9.37 -1.60
C ALA A 236 -19.68 -9.63 -1.20
N VAL A 237 -20.59 -8.94 -1.89
CA VAL A 237 -22.03 -9.00 -1.64
C VAL A 237 -22.75 -9.15 -2.97
N ARG A 238 -23.71 -10.07 -3.01
CA ARG A 238 -24.75 -10.12 -4.06
C ARG A 238 -26.14 -10.24 -3.44
N THR A 239 -27.13 -9.78 -4.19
CA THR A 239 -28.55 -9.79 -3.81
C THR A 239 -29.39 -10.41 -4.93
N ARG A 240 -30.71 -10.61 -4.71
CA ARG A 240 -31.57 -11.23 -5.73
C ARG A 240 -31.65 -10.46 -7.03
N THR A 241 -31.69 -9.13 -6.93
CA THR A 241 -31.80 -8.23 -8.07
C THR A 241 -30.56 -8.35 -8.94
N ALA A 242 -30.75 -8.58 -10.24
CA ALA A 242 -29.68 -8.94 -11.15
C ALA A 242 -28.90 -7.75 -11.75
N GLN A 243 -29.53 -6.57 -11.81
CA GLN A 243 -28.96 -5.40 -12.48
C GLN A 243 -29.37 -4.11 -11.76
N THR A 244 -28.47 -3.14 -11.76
CA THR A 244 -28.73 -1.75 -11.34
C THR A 244 -28.09 -0.77 -12.31
N VAL A 245 -28.67 0.43 -12.40
CA VAL A 245 -28.03 1.56 -13.09
C VAL A 245 -26.89 2.05 -12.20
N SER A 246 -25.70 2.19 -12.77
CA SER A 246 -24.55 2.76 -12.05
C SER A 246 -24.47 4.27 -12.24
N ASP A 247 -23.73 4.92 -11.35
CA ASP A 247 -23.42 6.35 -11.44
C ASP A 247 -22.38 6.67 -12.53
N TYR A 248 -21.95 5.68 -13.30
CA TYR A 248 -21.00 5.85 -14.41
C TYR A 248 -21.73 5.92 -15.74
N SER A 249 -21.21 6.73 -16.65
CA SER A 249 -21.62 6.78 -18.04
C SER A 249 -20.48 6.40 -18.97
N CYS A 250 -20.83 5.75 -20.07
CA CYS A 250 -19.93 5.52 -21.19
C CYS A 250 -20.64 5.85 -22.51
N ASN A 251 -19.99 6.65 -23.33
CA ASN A 251 -20.42 7.21 -24.60
C ASN A 251 -21.84 7.80 -24.56
N GLY A 252 -22.14 8.56 -23.49
CA GLY A 252 -23.44 9.19 -23.26
C GLY A 252 -24.56 8.25 -22.80
N ARG A 253 -24.26 7.01 -22.39
CA ARG A 253 -25.22 6.06 -21.82
C ARG A 253 -24.78 5.62 -20.43
N HIS A 254 -25.72 5.45 -19.50
CA HIS A 254 -25.39 4.89 -18.19
C HIS A 254 -24.87 3.45 -18.33
N VAL A 255 -23.83 3.14 -17.56
CA VAL A 255 -23.30 1.78 -17.43
C VAL A 255 -24.21 1.01 -16.48
N PHE A 256 -24.60 -0.20 -16.87
CA PHE A 256 -25.35 -1.10 -16.00
C PHE A 256 -24.40 -2.01 -15.24
N THR A 257 -24.57 -2.09 -13.93
CA THR A 257 -23.84 -3.04 -13.09
C THR A 257 -24.67 -4.30 -12.93
N ARG A 258 -24.11 -5.45 -13.32
CA ARG A 258 -24.73 -6.76 -13.14
C ARG A 258 -24.39 -7.26 -11.74
N THR A 259 -25.26 -6.96 -10.78
CA THR A 259 -25.04 -7.18 -9.34
C THR A 259 -24.86 -8.64 -8.95
N ARG A 260 -25.39 -9.58 -9.74
CA ARG A 260 -25.19 -11.02 -9.54
C ARG A 260 -23.88 -11.57 -10.10
N GLU A 261 -23.26 -10.90 -11.07
CA GLU A 261 -21.97 -11.32 -11.62
C GLU A 261 -20.84 -10.82 -10.71
N LEU A 262 -20.27 -11.72 -9.90
CA LEU A 262 -19.23 -11.41 -8.93
C LEU A 262 -17.82 -11.82 -9.36
N GLN A 263 -17.68 -12.66 -10.39
CA GLN A 263 -16.39 -13.23 -10.78
C GLN A 263 -15.33 -12.16 -11.07
N ARG A 264 -15.67 -11.16 -11.88
CA ARG A 264 -14.75 -10.07 -12.24
C ARG A 264 -14.39 -9.18 -11.03
N PRO A 265 -15.35 -8.63 -10.25
CA PRO A 265 -15.03 -7.92 -9.01
C PRO A 265 -14.17 -8.74 -8.03
N LEU A 266 -14.47 -10.04 -7.85
CA LEU A 266 -13.71 -10.93 -6.97
C LEU A 266 -12.27 -11.10 -7.43
N VAL A 267 -12.03 -11.35 -8.72
CA VAL A 267 -10.66 -11.43 -9.28
C VAL A 267 -9.89 -10.14 -8.99
N GLY A 268 -10.51 -8.97 -9.20
CA GLY A 268 -9.89 -7.68 -8.90
C GLY A 268 -9.61 -7.48 -7.40
N SER A 269 -10.53 -7.88 -6.52
CA SER A 269 -10.33 -7.75 -5.07
C SER A 269 -9.28 -8.71 -4.52
N ILE A 270 -9.26 -9.97 -4.98
CA ILE A 270 -8.23 -10.95 -4.63
C ILE A 270 -6.86 -10.44 -5.09
N LEU A 271 -6.75 -9.89 -6.30
CA LEU A 271 -5.51 -9.34 -6.82
C LEU A 271 -4.97 -8.18 -5.96
N GLN A 272 -5.86 -7.32 -5.47
CA GLN A 272 -5.54 -6.22 -4.55
C GLN A 272 -5.04 -6.72 -3.20
N SER A 273 -5.76 -7.62 -2.53
CA SER A 273 -5.40 -8.09 -1.19
C SER A 273 -4.16 -8.97 -1.23
N MET A 274 -4.06 -9.89 -2.19
CA MET A 274 -3.01 -10.90 -2.22
C MET A 274 -1.70 -10.36 -2.78
N TRP A 275 -1.75 -9.60 -3.87
CA TRP A 275 -0.55 -9.09 -4.57
C TRP A 275 -0.41 -7.56 -4.54
N GLY A 276 -1.28 -6.84 -3.83
CA GLY A 276 -1.14 -5.39 -3.62
C GLY A 276 -1.36 -4.55 -4.88
N VAL A 277 -1.86 -5.15 -5.97
CA VAL A 277 -2.03 -4.48 -7.27
C VAL A 277 -3.13 -3.44 -7.16
N SER A 278 -2.83 -2.17 -7.47
CA SER A 278 -3.85 -1.13 -7.45
C SER A 278 -4.85 -1.30 -8.60
N PRO A 279 -6.11 -0.86 -8.40
CA PRO A 279 -7.03 -0.65 -9.51
C PRO A 279 -6.43 0.27 -10.57
N THR A 280 -6.72 0.00 -11.85
CA THR A 280 -6.13 0.73 -12.99
C THR A 280 -6.53 2.20 -13.10
N HIS A 281 -7.64 2.61 -12.47
CA HIS A 281 -8.02 4.03 -12.37
C HIS A 281 -7.42 4.76 -11.18
N LEU A 282 -6.72 4.08 -10.27
CA LEU A 282 -6.18 4.71 -9.07
C LEU A 282 -4.69 4.98 -9.24
N LEU A 283 -4.32 6.24 -9.08
CA LEU A 283 -2.96 6.73 -9.11
C LEU A 283 -2.58 7.33 -7.76
N TRP A 284 -1.30 7.30 -7.41
CA TRP A 284 -0.78 8.02 -6.24
C TRP A 284 -0.01 9.25 -6.69
N SER A 285 -0.35 10.41 -6.14
CA SER A 285 0.38 11.65 -6.38
C SER A 285 1.19 12.03 -5.15
N PRO A 286 2.54 11.96 -5.22
CA PRO A 286 3.39 12.46 -4.14
C PRO A 286 3.26 13.96 -3.90
N THR A 287 2.92 14.74 -4.93
CA THR A 287 2.79 16.20 -4.83
C THR A 287 1.52 16.62 -4.10
N HIS A 288 0.41 15.92 -4.34
CA HIS A 288 -0.86 16.17 -3.64
C HIS A 288 -0.99 15.37 -2.34
N ASN A 289 -0.10 14.40 -2.12
CA ASN A 289 -0.18 13.43 -1.03
C ASN A 289 -1.55 12.75 -0.96
N SER A 290 -2.11 12.44 -2.13
CA SER A 290 -3.46 11.91 -2.26
C SER A 290 -3.55 10.93 -3.44
N THR A 291 -4.55 10.06 -3.38
CA THR A 291 -4.93 9.20 -4.50
C THR A 291 -5.69 10.02 -5.54
N LEU A 292 -5.29 9.92 -6.80
CA LEU A 292 -5.98 10.52 -7.94
C LEU A 292 -6.78 9.44 -8.68
N VAL A 293 -7.92 9.83 -9.24
CA VAL A 293 -8.77 8.96 -10.04
C VAL A 293 -8.61 9.36 -11.51
N ASP A 294 -8.22 8.41 -12.36
CA ASP A 294 -8.06 8.58 -13.80
C ASP A 294 -8.61 7.34 -14.53
N TYR A 295 -9.78 7.45 -15.15
CA TYR A 295 -10.39 6.31 -15.83
C TYR A 295 -9.77 6.00 -17.20
N THR A 296 -8.79 6.77 -17.69
CA THR A 296 -8.14 6.59 -19.00
C THR A 296 -7.68 5.14 -19.23
N TRP A 297 -7.14 4.49 -18.20
CA TRP A 297 -6.61 3.12 -18.26
C TRP A 297 -7.55 2.06 -17.67
N SER A 298 -8.80 2.43 -17.38
CA SER A 298 -9.84 1.50 -16.89
C SER A 298 -10.68 0.86 -17.99
N VAL A 299 -10.25 1.00 -19.24
CA VAL A 299 -10.80 0.29 -20.38
C VAL A 299 -9.77 -0.75 -20.86
N GLY A 300 -10.25 -1.93 -21.24
CA GLY A 300 -9.41 -2.99 -21.79
C GLY A 300 -9.41 -4.27 -20.97
N GLN A 301 -8.34 -5.05 -21.04
CA GLN A 301 -8.20 -6.30 -20.29
C GLN A 301 -7.87 -6.02 -18.82
N THR A 302 -8.88 -5.77 -17.99
CA THR A 302 -8.69 -5.55 -16.57
C THR A 302 -9.92 -5.95 -15.76
N PRO A 303 -9.75 -6.66 -14.62
CA PRO A 303 -10.86 -6.92 -13.72
C PRO A 303 -11.30 -5.66 -12.95
N PHE A 304 -10.59 -4.54 -13.08
CA PHE A 304 -10.84 -3.31 -12.35
C PHE A 304 -11.78 -2.34 -13.06
N GLY A 305 -12.41 -1.47 -12.27
CA GLY A 305 -13.22 -0.37 -12.77
C GLY A 305 -14.57 -0.80 -13.33
N PRO A 306 -15.43 0.15 -13.71
CA PRO A 306 -16.76 -0.12 -14.25
C PRO A 306 -16.78 -0.29 -15.77
N PHE A 307 -15.70 0.05 -16.47
CA PHE A 307 -15.67 0.15 -17.94
C PHE A 307 -15.10 -1.08 -18.66
N SER A 308 -14.58 -2.07 -17.92
CA SER A 308 -14.19 -3.36 -18.47
C SER A 308 -15.14 -4.47 -18.01
N GLU A 309 -15.50 -5.36 -18.93
CA GLU A 309 -16.26 -6.59 -18.65
C GLU A 309 -15.34 -7.82 -18.54
N VAL A 310 -14.02 -7.67 -18.69
CA VAL A 310 -13.07 -8.79 -18.76
C VAL A 310 -12.52 -9.11 -17.38
N MET A 311 -12.44 -10.40 -17.03
CA MET A 311 -11.83 -10.85 -15.76
C MET A 311 -10.37 -11.32 -15.90
N SER A 312 -9.85 -11.49 -17.13
CA SER A 312 -8.46 -11.90 -17.33
C SER A 312 -7.48 -10.78 -16.99
N LEU A 313 -6.29 -11.18 -16.54
CA LEU A 313 -5.25 -10.25 -16.11
C LEU A 313 -4.50 -9.67 -17.33
N SER A 314 -4.13 -8.39 -17.27
CA SER A 314 -3.18 -7.80 -18.24
C SER A 314 -1.73 -8.04 -17.83
N PHE A 315 -0.80 -7.85 -18.76
CA PHE A 315 0.63 -7.93 -18.44
C PHE A 315 1.03 -6.97 -17.32
N VAL A 316 0.41 -5.78 -17.28
CA VAL A 316 0.66 -4.74 -16.28
C VAL A 316 0.34 -5.24 -14.88
N GLN A 317 -0.80 -5.92 -14.72
CA GLN A 317 -1.24 -6.47 -13.43
C GLN A 317 -0.32 -7.59 -12.95
N LYS A 318 0.19 -8.41 -13.88
CA LYS A 318 1.12 -9.50 -13.58
C LYS A 318 2.51 -8.99 -13.21
N ASP A 319 3.04 -8.06 -13.98
CA ASP A 319 4.30 -7.39 -13.70
C ASP A 319 4.22 -6.60 -12.37
N ALA A 320 3.08 -5.94 -12.10
CA ALA A 320 2.82 -5.26 -10.84
C ALA A 320 2.78 -6.21 -9.65
N ALA A 321 2.08 -7.35 -9.77
CA ALA A 321 1.97 -8.34 -8.72
C ALA A 321 3.36 -8.83 -8.25
N ARG A 322 4.26 -9.09 -9.21
CA ARG A 322 5.64 -9.47 -8.94
C ARG A 322 6.45 -8.33 -8.33
N ARG A 323 6.40 -7.16 -8.96
CA ARG A 323 7.13 -5.95 -8.50
C ARG A 323 6.76 -5.56 -7.08
N ASN A 324 5.47 -5.60 -6.73
CA ASN A 324 4.94 -5.16 -5.44
C ASN A 324 5.56 -5.90 -4.25
N PHE A 325 5.74 -7.20 -4.42
CA PHE A 325 6.40 -8.04 -3.43
C PHE A 325 7.88 -7.62 -3.24
N LEU A 326 8.60 -7.38 -4.35
CA LEU A 326 10.00 -6.95 -4.32
C LEU A 326 10.15 -5.57 -3.68
N LEU A 327 9.23 -4.64 -3.95
CA LEU A 327 9.22 -3.31 -3.33
C LEU A 327 8.97 -3.38 -1.83
N THR A 328 8.02 -4.23 -1.40
CA THR A 328 7.74 -4.42 0.02
C THR A 328 8.97 -5.01 0.73
N SER A 329 9.63 -5.98 0.10
CA SER A 329 10.85 -6.59 0.64
C SER A 329 12.00 -5.58 0.70
N LEU A 330 12.23 -4.80 -0.36
CA LEU A 330 13.22 -3.74 -0.37
C LEU A 330 12.97 -2.72 0.73
N ASN A 331 11.71 -2.29 0.90
CA ASN A 331 11.35 -1.35 1.96
C ASN A 331 11.68 -1.93 3.34
N TYR A 332 11.35 -3.22 3.58
CA TYR A 332 11.68 -3.90 4.82
C TYR A 332 13.20 -3.99 5.06
N SER A 333 13.99 -4.44 4.07
CA SER A 333 15.45 -4.53 4.20
C SER A 333 16.09 -3.15 4.40
N LEU A 334 15.55 -2.09 3.77
CA LEU A 334 16.02 -0.71 3.97
C LEU A 334 15.66 -0.18 5.36
N THR A 335 14.44 -0.38 5.84
CA THR A 335 14.04 0.01 7.21
C THR A 335 14.91 -0.71 8.24
N SER A 336 15.11 -2.02 8.10
CA SER A 336 15.97 -2.78 9.00
C SER A 336 17.43 -2.33 8.95
N ALA A 337 17.94 -1.92 7.78
CA ALA A 337 19.28 -1.33 7.68
C ALA A 337 19.36 0.04 8.39
N ILE A 338 18.32 0.88 8.30
CA ILE A 338 18.24 2.14 9.03
C ILE A 338 18.25 1.88 10.55
N ASP A 339 17.44 0.94 11.03
CA ASP A 339 17.37 0.59 12.46
C ASP A 339 18.75 0.18 13.01
N VAL A 340 19.52 -0.60 12.23
CA VAL A 340 20.88 -0.97 12.62
C VAL A 340 21.81 0.25 12.67
N LEU A 341 21.74 1.14 11.68
CA LEU A 341 22.56 2.35 11.67
C LEU A 341 22.22 3.29 12.84
N GLU A 342 20.93 3.44 13.17
CA GLU A 342 20.48 4.22 14.33
C GLU A 342 20.98 3.60 15.64
N SER A 343 20.95 2.27 15.76
CA SER A 343 21.52 1.57 16.91
C SER A 343 23.02 1.82 17.06
N ILE A 344 23.78 1.80 15.95
CA ILE A 344 25.21 2.12 15.96
C ILE A 344 25.45 3.57 16.40
N ASP A 345 24.67 4.52 15.88
CA ASP A 345 24.79 5.94 16.23
C ASP A 345 24.52 6.18 17.72
N ALA A 346 23.47 5.55 18.26
CA ALA A 346 23.11 5.63 19.67
C ALA A 346 24.22 5.14 20.63
N HIS A 347 25.09 4.22 20.19
CA HIS A 347 26.22 3.71 20.95
C HIS A 347 27.55 4.44 20.66
N GLY A 348 27.48 5.64 20.06
CA GLY A 348 28.65 6.49 19.82
C GLY A 348 29.44 6.13 18.55
N GLY A 349 28.83 5.40 17.62
CA GLY A 349 29.39 5.10 16.30
C GLY A 349 30.05 3.72 16.18
N ASP A 350 30.26 3.30 14.93
CA ASP A 350 30.73 1.97 14.55
C ASP A 350 32.10 1.62 15.15
N ARG A 351 33.02 2.58 15.24
CA ARG A 351 34.36 2.40 15.80
C ARG A 351 34.40 2.21 17.31
N ASN A 352 33.43 2.78 18.02
CA ASN A 352 33.36 2.69 19.48
C ASN A 352 32.61 1.44 19.91
N LEU A 353 31.57 1.07 19.16
CA LEU A 353 30.76 -0.12 19.41
C LEU A 353 31.48 -1.41 19.00
N LEU A 354 32.07 -1.46 17.80
CA LEU A 354 32.60 -2.69 17.21
C LEU A 354 34.11 -2.83 17.46
N LYS A 355 34.55 -3.99 17.96
CA LYS A 355 35.99 -4.34 18.05
C LYS A 355 36.59 -4.40 16.65
N GLN A 356 37.91 -4.23 16.54
CA GLN A 356 38.60 -4.13 15.24
C GLN A 356 38.29 -5.27 14.25
N LYS A 357 38.14 -6.52 14.72
CA LYS A 357 37.75 -7.65 13.86
C LYS A 357 36.29 -7.55 13.39
N GLN A 358 35.37 -7.24 14.30
CA GLN A 358 33.94 -7.07 14.02
C GLN A 358 33.69 -5.87 13.10
N HIS A 359 34.47 -4.80 13.26
CA HIS A 359 34.42 -3.61 12.40
C HIS A 359 34.76 -3.95 10.94
N VAL A 360 35.83 -4.71 10.70
CA VAL A 360 36.19 -5.17 9.34
C VAL A 360 35.09 -6.03 8.74
N GLU A 361 34.51 -6.95 9.53
CA GLU A 361 33.41 -7.80 9.09
C GLU A 361 32.17 -6.98 8.74
N PHE A 362 31.78 -6.03 9.59
CA PHE A 362 30.68 -5.11 9.35
C PHE A 362 30.85 -4.33 8.04
N ILE A 363 32.02 -3.73 7.81
CA ILE A 363 32.29 -2.97 6.58
C ILE A 363 32.20 -3.87 5.33
N GLN A 364 32.74 -5.09 5.39
CA GLN A 364 32.65 -6.04 4.28
C GLN A 364 31.20 -6.43 3.98
N ARG A 365 30.42 -6.77 5.01
CA ARG A 365 29.00 -7.11 4.89
C ARG A 365 28.19 -5.94 4.35
N TRP A 366 28.45 -4.73 4.83
CA TRP A 366 27.77 -3.51 4.38
C TRP A 366 28.02 -3.24 2.89
N HIS A 367 29.27 -3.37 2.43
CA HIS A 367 29.60 -3.24 1.02
C HIS A 367 28.92 -4.30 0.16
N LEU A 368 28.86 -5.55 0.63
CA LEU A 368 28.18 -6.64 -0.08
C LEU A 368 26.67 -6.43 -0.15
N PHE A 369 26.05 -6.00 0.95
CA PHE A 369 24.64 -5.64 1.03
C PHE A 369 24.31 -4.55 0.00
N ARG A 370 25.06 -3.45 0.00
CA ARG A 370 24.88 -2.36 -0.98
C ARG A 370 25.03 -2.85 -2.42
N TYR A 371 26.06 -3.65 -2.71
CA TYR A 371 26.26 -4.21 -4.04
C TYR A 371 25.06 -5.06 -4.50
N LYS A 372 24.53 -5.91 -3.61
CA LYS A 372 23.35 -6.74 -3.91
C LYS A 372 22.11 -5.88 -4.15
N LEU A 373 21.90 -4.80 -3.40
CA LEU A 373 20.81 -3.85 -3.65
C LEU A 373 20.94 -3.17 -5.02
N ASP A 374 22.14 -2.69 -5.39
CA ASP A 374 22.38 -2.08 -6.70
C ASP A 374 22.08 -3.07 -7.85
N LYS A 375 22.44 -4.35 -7.67
CA LYS A 375 22.10 -5.42 -8.62
C LYS A 375 20.61 -5.74 -8.67
N ALA A 376 19.92 -5.72 -7.53
CA ALA A 376 18.47 -5.90 -7.48
C ALA A 376 17.74 -4.78 -8.24
N VAL A 377 18.13 -3.52 -8.03
CA VAL A 377 17.57 -2.35 -8.75
C VAL A 377 17.84 -2.45 -10.25
N SER A 378 19.05 -2.86 -10.63
CA SER A 378 19.40 -3.07 -12.04
C SER A 378 18.60 -4.22 -12.69
N ALA A 379 18.33 -5.30 -11.96
CA ALA A 379 17.48 -6.40 -12.46
C ALA A 379 16.02 -5.94 -12.61
N LEU A 380 15.49 -5.20 -11.63
CA LEU A 380 14.15 -4.60 -11.68
C LEU A 380 13.96 -3.69 -12.90
N SER A 381 14.97 -2.89 -13.27
CA SER A 381 14.87 -2.01 -14.44
C SER A 381 14.76 -2.76 -15.77
N HIS A 382 15.20 -4.02 -15.81
CA HIS A 382 15.08 -4.90 -16.97
C HIS A 382 13.84 -5.81 -16.89
N PHE A 383 12.98 -5.63 -15.88
CA PHE A 383 11.84 -6.51 -15.57
C PHE A 383 12.25 -7.96 -15.32
N ASP A 384 13.49 -8.19 -14.85
CA ASP A 384 13.97 -9.49 -14.42
C ASP A 384 13.68 -9.66 -12.91
N PHE A 385 12.44 -10.05 -12.63
CA PHE A 385 11.93 -10.14 -11.26
C PHE A 385 12.57 -11.30 -10.47
N GLU A 386 12.93 -12.39 -11.14
CA GLU A 386 13.57 -13.56 -10.50
C GLU A 386 14.99 -13.23 -10.02
N MET A 387 15.78 -12.57 -10.88
CA MET A 387 17.12 -12.14 -10.49
C MET A 387 17.07 -11.06 -9.40
N ALA A 388 16.12 -10.13 -9.49
CA ALA A 388 15.90 -9.13 -8.45
C ALA A 388 15.55 -9.79 -7.11
N PHE A 389 14.64 -10.77 -7.13
CA PHE A 389 14.26 -11.54 -5.95
C PHE A 389 15.46 -12.24 -5.31
N TYR A 390 16.27 -12.92 -6.12
CA TYR A 390 17.48 -13.60 -5.66
C TYR A 390 18.43 -12.64 -4.92
N TYR A 391 18.72 -11.47 -5.51
CA TYR A 391 19.62 -10.51 -4.88
C TYR A 391 19.06 -9.92 -3.58
N ILE A 392 17.76 -9.62 -3.53
CA ILE A 392 17.09 -9.12 -2.31
C ILE A 392 17.18 -10.17 -1.20
N LYS A 393 16.78 -11.42 -1.47
CA LYS A 393 16.87 -12.51 -0.48
C LYS A 393 18.30 -12.80 -0.05
N SER A 394 19.25 -12.74 -0.98
CA SER A 394 20.66 -12.87 -0.67
C SER A 394 21.17 -11.71 0.20
N SER A 395 20.60 -10.51 0.08
CA SER A 395 20.99 -9.33 0.86
C SER A 395 20.47 -9.38 2.30
N ASP A 396 19.31 -10.01 2.52
CA ASP A 396 18.74 -10.20 3.86
C ASP A 396 19.70 -11.01 4.76
N HIS A 397 20.46 -11.96 4.20
CA HIS A 397 21.48 -12.70 4.96
C HIS A 397 22.64 -11.81 5.47
N ASP A 398 23.08 -10.84 4.66
CA ASP A 398 24.13 -9.91 5.10
C ASP A 398 23.60 -8.94 6.14
N LEU A 399 22.36 -8.47 5.96
CA LEU A 399 21.70 -7.59 6.90
C LEU A 399 21.45 -8.26 8.25
N TYR A 400 21.01 -9.52 8.25
CA TYR A 400 20.86 -10.32 9.46
C TYR A 400 22.20 -10.48 10.21
N ALA A 401 23.29 -10.79 9.49
CA ALA A 401 24.62 -10.90 10.10
C ALA A 401 25.10 -9.56 10.68
N ILE A 402 24.85 -8.44 9.99
CA ILE A 402 25.14 -7.09 10.48
C ILE A 402 24.34 -6.79 11.76
N HIS A 403 23.05 -7.11 11.77
CA HIS A 403 22.19 -6.92 12.94
C HIS A 403 22.70 -7.74 14.14
N ASP A 404 23.04 -9.00 13.95
CA ASP A 404 23.58 -9.88 14.99
C ASP A 404 24.92 -9.37 15.57
N LEU A 405 25.82 -8.88 14.70
CA LEU A 405 27.09 -8.26 15.12
C LEU A 405 26.86 -7.03 16.01
N VAL A 406 25.96 -6.14 15.60
CA VAL A 406 25.65 -4.91 16.34
C VAL A 406 24.94 -5.20 17.65
N TYR A 407 23.99 -6.15 17.63
CA TYR A 407 23.26 -6.57 18.82
C TYR A 407 24.17 -7.22 19.87
N THR A 408 25.08 -8.10 19.44
CA THR A 408 26.04 -8.73 20.35
C THR A 408 27.00 -7.69 20.93
N ALA A 409 27.49 -6.76 20.11
CA ALA A 409 28.39 -5.70 20.56
C ALA A 409 27.73 -4.74 21.54
N SER A 410 26.44 -4.42 21.36
CA SER A 410 25.73 -3.50 22.27
C SER A 410 25.54 -4.10 23.66
N GLN A 411 25.37 -5.43 23.75
CA GLN A 411 25.31 -6.12 25.04
C GLN A 411 26.63 -6.14 25.81
N GLU A 412 27.77 -6.04 25.13
CA GLU A 412 29.09 -6.00 25.76
C GLU A 412 29.48 -4.61 26.30
N ILE A 413 28.68 -3.57 26.03
CA ILE A 413 28.98 -2.22 26.50
C ILE A 413 28.63 -2.10 27.99
N GLU A 414 29.68 -1.98 28.80
CA GLU A 414 29.55 -1.62 30.20
C GLU A 414 29.50 -0.08 30.35
N ALA A 415 28.43 0.43 30.95
CA ALA A 415 28.33 1.83 31.31
C ALA A 415 29.31 2.13 32.46
N SER A 416 30.43 2.78 32.14
CA SER A 416 31.33 3.31 33.17
C SER A 416 30.92 4.73 33.55
N LEU A 417 30.44 4.90 34.78
CA LEU A 417 30.21 6.23 35.37
C LEU A 417 31.57 6.86 35.69
N VAL A 418 32.09 7.67 34.78
CA VAL A 418 33.24 8.53 35.07
C VAL A 418 32.76 9.61 36.03
N CYS A 419 33.02 9.40 37.33
CA CYS A 419 32.75 10.42 38.35
C CYS A 419 33.53 11.68 37.98
N PHE A 420 32.81 12.82 37.88
CA PHE A 420 33.44 14.12 37.73
C PHE A 420 34.48 14.28 38.83
N LYS A 421 35.76 14.44 38.45
CA LYS A 421 36.78 14.89 39.39
C LYS A 421 36.31 16.25 39.90
N ASP A 422 36.08 16.36 41.20
CA ASP A 422 35.80 17.64 41.83
C ASP A 422 36.84 18.67 41.36
N PRO A 423 36.41 19.89 40.99
CA PRO A 423 37.34 20.90 40.54
C PRO A 423 38.44 21.09 41.61
N PRO A 424 39.72 21.12 41.21
CA PRO A 424 40.80 21.23 42.18
C PRO A 424 40.57 22.45 43.06
N PHE A 425 40.63 22.24 44.39
CA PHE A 425 40.42 23.30 45.37
C PHE A 425 41.25 24.54 44.99
N PRO A 426 40.67 25.76 44.97
CA PRO A 426 41.30 26.94 44.35
C PRO A 426 42.38 27.53 45.26
N TRP A 427 43.49 26.81 45.44
CA TRP A 427 44.64 27.20 46.25
C TRP A 427 45.20 28.57 45.86
N ALA A 428 45.12 28.95 44.58
CA ALA A 428 45.52 30.26 44.11
C ALA A 428 44.66 31.38 44.69
N ALA A 429 43.33 31.23 44.73
CA ALA A 429 42.44 32.25 45.30
C ALA A 429 42.66 32.40 46.80
N LEU A 430 42.90 31.28 47.50
CA LEU A 430 43.19 31.27 48.93
C LEU A 430 44.56 31.88 49.26
N SER A 431 45.59 31.64 48.42
CA SER A 431 46.92 32.21 48.62
C SER A 431 46.95 33.71 48.32
N PHE A 432 46.27 34.18 47.26
CA PHE A 432 46.18 35.62 46.96
C PHE A 432 45.43 36.39 48.06
N SER A 433 44.37 35.81 48.63
CA SER A 433 43.65 36.42 49.75
C SER A 433 44.49 36.44 51.03
N ALA A 434 45.23 35.36 51.34
CA ALA A 434 46.16 35.33 52.47
C ALA A 434 47.30 36.37 52.34
N VAL A 435 47.91 36.47 51.15
CA VAL A 435 48.95 37.48 50.87
C VAL A 435 48.39 38.90 50.94
N GLY A 436 47.19 39.13 50.40
CA GLY A 436 46.50 40.42 50.51
C GLY A 436 46.25 40.83 51.96
N PHE A 437 45.82 39.89 52.80
CA PHE A 437 45.59 40.13 54.23
C PHE A 437 46.89 40.41 54.99
N LEU A 438 47.98 39.70 54.66
CA LEU A 438 49.30 39.96 55.22
C LEU A 438 49.88 41.31 54.77
N ALA A 439 49.66 41.71 53.52
CA ALA A 439 50.07 43.01 53.01
C ALA A 439 49.30 44.16 53.66
N LEU A 440 47.97 44.03 53.81
CA LEU A 440 47.13 45.00 54.50
C LEU A 440 47.49 45.12 55.98
N SER A 441 47.68 43.99 56.68
CA SER A 441 48.11 44.02 58.08
C SER A 441 49.52 44.59 58.25
N TYR A 442 50.45 44.34 57.32
CA TYR A 442 51.77 44.95 57.32
C TYR A 442 51.72 46.47 57.08
N VAL A 443 50.91 46.93 56.12
CA VAL A 443 50.69 48.37 55.85
C VAL A 443 50.04 49.04 57.06
N TYR A 444 49.07 48.39 57.70
CA TYR A 444 48.43 48.90 58.91
C TYR A 444 49.42 48.99 60.09
N ALA A 445 50.21 47.94 60.32
CA ALA A 445 51.22 47.90 61.39
C ALA A 445 52.36 48.90 61.19
N LYS A 446 52.69 49.25 59.93
CA LYS A 446 53.71 50.27 59.61
C LYS A 446 53.14 51.62 59.16
N ARG A 447 51.84 51.89 59.37
CA ARG A 447 51.19 53.12 58.88
C ARG A 447 51.93 54.39 59.32
N ASP A 448 52.39 54.42 60.57
CA ASP A 448 53.03 55.60 61.18
C ASP A 448 54.46 55.82 60.65
N LYS A 449 55.05 54.80 60.00
CA LYS A 449 56.37 54.87 59.33
C LYS A 449 56.24 55.14 57.83
N ILE A 450 55.18 54.64 57.18
CA ILE A 450 54.94 54.75 55.73
C ILE A 450 54.27 56.10 55.38
N PHE A 451 53.32 56.58 56.19
CA PHE A 451 52.59 57.83 55.94
C PHE A 451 53.15 59.03 56.71
N ARG A 452 54.46 59.03 57.01
CA ARG A 452 55.11 60.16 57.70
C ARG A 452 55.38 61.30 56.72
N ASN A 453 54.34 62.08 56.41
CA ASN A 453 54.46 63.23 55.52
C ASN A 453 55.17 64.39 56.23
N LYS A 454 56.28 64.87 55.65
CA LYS A 454 57.09 65.97 56.18
C LYS A 454 56.42 67.31 55.85
N ARG A 455 55.60 67.84 56.77
CA ARG A 455 55.51 69.28 57.06
C ARG A 455 55.10 69.46 58.52
N LYS A 456 55.96 70.15 59.26
CA LYS A 456 56.07 70.30 60.72
C LYS A 456 54.92 71.13 61.33
N GLN A 457 54.78 71.03 62.66
CA GLN A 457 54.33 72.07 63.62
C GLN A 457 52.98 72.74 63.29
N PHE A 458 52.03 72.82 64.22
CA PHE A 458 52.23 73.18 65.63
C PHE A 458 51.92 72.06 66.62
#